data_AF-A0AAJ0CJ25-F1
#
_entry.id   AF-A0AAJ0CJ25-F1
#
_cell.length_a   1.000
_cell.length_b   1.000
_cell.length_c   1.000
_cell.angle_alpha   90.00
_cell.angle_beta   90.00
_cell.angle_gamma   90.00
#
_symmetry.space_group_name_H-M   'P 1'
#
loop_
_entity.id
_entity.type
_entity.pdbx_description
1 polymer ?
#
loop_
_entity_poly.entity_id
_entity_poly.type
_entity_poly.pdbx_seq_one_letter_code
_entity_poly.pdbx_strand_id
1 'polypeptide(L)'
;MAQYQYEFRISRALDYAILMGAICFSAYWYLRPVFYPEHFKPKKVIRSQAREVAMPGEHHPASALSLALPYPTGAFPGARDVDTAYGTIRAYEWGPGEGEKVLLVHGIGTPCIALGDMARQFVKKGYRVMLFDLFGRGYSDSPSDLIHDDRLYTTQILLVLASSCLAWTGISAFHIVGYSLGGGLAASFAAHHTNLLRSVTLICPGGLVRRSHVSFKSRLLYSEGILPLWLANMMGRRQLEPKPGAPSADVPDPAGALDEIDGREAQSVDFNQVPICAEDASGPTVGDVVKWQLSNNEGFVPSYMSAIRHAPIYEQHEGVWKLLSRQLLARRRDKMRLPGLPGGKICLILADRDPIVVKDEWIADSFAVLGRDAVDIRVVKGGHEIAISKGREVADVAIAAWTVTVD
;
A
#
# COMPACT_ATOMS: atom_id res chain seq x y z
N MET A 1 23.06 -5.59 -68.35
CA MET A 1 22.94 -4.61 -67.25
C MET A 1 22.49 -5.36 -66.00
N ALA A 2 23.33 -5.39 -64.97
CA ALA A 2 23.14 -6.23 -63.79
C ALA A 2 22.23 -5.54 -62.75
N GLN A 3 21.11 -6.18 -62.41
CA GLN A 3 20.32 -5.89 -61.21
C GLN A 3 21.07 -6.46 -60.00
N TYR A 4 21.81 -5.61 -59.28
CA TYR A 4 22.49 -5.99 -58.04
C TYR A 4 21.67 -5.56 -56.81
N GLN A 5 21.07 -6.57 -56.18
CA GLN A 5 20.83 -6.75 -54.74
C GLN A 5 20.86 -5.50 -53.84
N TYR A 6 19.67 -5.05 -53.44
CA TYR A 6 19.48 -4.03 -52.39
C TYR A 6 18.79 -4.60 -51.13
N GLU A 7 18.97 -5.90 -50.84
CA GLU A 7 18.38 -6.55 -49.65
C GLU A 7 19.39 -6.87 -48.53
N PHE A 8 20.69 -6.61 -48.72
CA PHE A 8 21.73 -7.15 -47.81
C PHE A 8 22.23 -6.22 -46.69
N ARG A 9 21.69 -5.00 -46.52
CA ARG A 9 22.23 -4.01 -45.56
C ARG A 9 21.45 -3.82 -44.26
N ILE A 10 20.20 -4.25 -44.19
CA ILE A 10 19.38 -4.04 -42.97
C ILE A 10 19.68 -5.11 -41.90
N SER A 11 20.03 -6.35 -42.28
CA SER A 11 20.23 -7.44 -41.29
C SER A 11 21.45 -7.22 -40.39
N ARG A 12 22.59 -6.77 -40.95
CA ARG A 12 23.84 -6.62 -40.19
C ARG A 12 23.78 -5.48 -39.18
N ALA A 13 23.01 -4.42 -39.44
CA ALA A 13 22.84 -3.33 -38.50
C ALA A 13 22.14 -3.81 -37.21
N LEU A 14 21.17 -4.70 -37.35
CA LEU A 14 20.51 -5.35 -36.23
C LEU A 14 21.48 -6.25 -35.45
N ASP A 15 22.29 -7.05 -36.16
CA ASP A 15 23.31 -7.91 -35.55
C ASP A 15 24.35 -7.11 -34.75
N TYR A 16 24.85 -6.01 -35.29
CA TYR A 16 25.77 -5.12 -34.58
C TYR A 16 25.11 -4.42 -33.39
N ALA A 17 23.84 -4.03 -33.51
CA ALA A 17 23.09 -3.44 -32.39
C ALA A 17 22.89 -4.46 -31.26
N ILE A 18 22.56 -5.71 -31.57
CA ILE A 18 22.43 -6.80 -30.59
C ILE A 18 23.79 -7.07 -29.92
N LEU A 19 24.87 -7.20 -30.72
CA LEU A 19 26.22 -7.45 -30.20
C LEU A 19 26.70 -6.31 -29.29
N MET A 20 26.49 -5.06 -29.71
CA MET A 20 26.86 -3.88 -28.91
C MET A 20 26.02 -3.79 -27.64
N GLY A 21 24.72 -4.09 -27.72
CA GLY A 21 23.85 -4.20 -26.55
C GLY A 21 24.34 -5.25 -25.55
N ALA A 22 24.75 -6.42 -26.05
CA ALA A 22 25.31 -7.49 -25.22
C ALA A 22 26.63 -7.07 -24.56
N ILE A 23 27.55 -6.44 -25.30
CA ILE A 23 28.82 -5.94 -24.76
C ILE A 23 28.57 -4.88 -23.67
N CYS A 24 27.68 -3.92 -23.93
CA CYS A 24 27.30 -2.90 -22.94
C CYS A 24 26.67 -3.52 -21.70
N PHE A 25 25.81 -4.54 -21.86
CA PHE A 25 25.18 -5.25 -20.75
C PHE A 25 26.20 -6.04 -19.92
N SER A 26 27.14 -6.74 -20.57
CA SER A 26 28.23 -7.45 -19.89
C SER A 26 29.18 -6.51 -19.16
N ALA A 27 29.55 -5.39 -19.79
CA ALA A 27 30.38 -4.36 -19.16
C ALA A 27 29.69 -3.73 -17.94
N TYR A 28 28.38 -3.43 -18.06
CA TYR A 28 27.58 -2.95 -16.93
C TYR A 28 27.58 -3.96 -15.77
N TRP A 29 27.33 -5.24 -16.04
CA TRP A 29 27.35 -6.29 -15.01
C TRP A 29 28.69 -6.42 -14.31
N TYR A 30 29.79 -6.33 -15.08
CA TYR A 30 31.15 -6.44 -14.54
C TYR A 30 31.55 -5.21 -13.70
N LEU A 31 31.15 -4.01 -14.12
CA LEU A 31 31.46 -2.75 -13.43
C LEU A 31 30.46 -2.41 -12.31
N ARG A 32 29.29 -3.06 -12.28
CA ARG A 32 28.21 -2.80 -11.31
C ARG A 32 28.70 -2.79 -9.85
N PRO A 33 29.53 -3.74 -9.36
CA PRO A 33 30.00 -3.72 -7.97
C PRO A 33 30.78 -2.45 -7.60
N VAL A 34 31.45 -1.81 -8.58
CA VAL A 34 32.18 -0.55 -8.38
C VAL A 34 31.23 0.64 -8.20
N PHE A 35 30.08 0.61 -8.87
CA PHE A 35 29.03 1.65 -8.74
C PHE A 35 28.11 1.46 -7.55
N TYR A 36 28.06 0.25 -6.98
CA TYR A 36 27.25 -0.11 -5.82
C TYR A 36 28.12 -0.76 -4.73
N PRO A 37 29.11 -0.05 -4.17
CA PRO A 37 29.93 -0.63 -3.12
C PRO A 37 29.07 -0.92 -1.87
N GLU A 38 29.26 -2.11 -1.30
CA GLU A 38 28.79 -2.52 0.04
C GLU A 38 29.53 -1.69 1.10
N HIS A 39 29.21 -0.41 1.20
CA HIS A 39 29.71 0.47 2.25
C HIS A 39 28.55 1.00 3.09
N PHE A 40 28.86 1.23 4.36
CA PHE A 40 27.97 1.84 5.35
C PHE A 40 27.32 3.08 4.74
N LYS A 41 26.05 2.99 4.33
CA LYS A 41 25.34 4.13 3.77
C LYS A 41 25.01 5.08 4.92
N PRO A 42 25.37 6.37 4.84
CA PRO A 42 24.97 7.32 5.86
C PRO A 42 23.43 7.34 5.92
N LYS A 43 22.87 7.49 7.13
CA LYS A 43 21.42 7.65 7.33
C LYS A 43 20.91 8.71 6.39
N LYS A 44 19.91 8.37 5.57
CA LYS A 44 19.41 9.26 4.53
C LYS A 44 17.89 9.30 4.57
N VAL A 45 17.38 10.30 5.27
CA VAL A 45 15.95 10.62 5.29
C VAL A 45 15.65 11.62 4.17
N ILE A 46 14.76 11.25 3.25
CA ILE A 46 14.17 12.18 2.30
C ILE A 46 13.00 12.85 3.00
N ARG A 47 13.12 14.17 3.23
CA ARG A 47 12.05 14.96 3.85
C ARG A 47 10.91 15.16 2.86
N SER A 48 9.69 15.06 3.36
CA SER A 48 8.49 15.37 2.58
C SER A 48 8.34 16.89 2.44
N GLN A 49 8.75 17.45 1.30
CA GLN A 49 8.52 18.86 0.96
C GLN A 49 7.02 19.20 0.98
N ALA A 50 6.17 18.23 0.70
CA ALA A 50 4.73 18.29 0.86
C ALA A 50 4.29 18.81 2.24
N ARG A 51 5.05 18.52 3.31
CA ARG A 51 4.79 19.06 4.65
C ARG A 51 5.16 20.54 4.76
N GLU A 52 6.28 20.95 4.17
CA GLU A 52 6.76 22.35 4.17
C GLU A 52 5.84 23.26 3.34
N VAL A 53 5.41 22.81 2.16
CA VAL A 53 4.43 23.49 1.29
C VAL A 53 3.11 23.74 2.02
N ALA A 54 2.80 22.93 3.03
CA ALA A 54 1.53 22.94 3.72
C ALA A 54 1.52 23.72 5.05
N MET A 55 2.67 24.31 5.45
CA MET A 55 2.79 25.22 6.60
C MET A 55 2.59 26.68 6.15
N PRO A 56 1.69 27.45 6.76
CA PRO A 56 1.51 28.86 6.40
C PRO A 56 2.62 29.75 6.99
N GLY A 57 3.61 30.09 6.15
CA GLY A 57 4.37 31.36 6.18
C GLY A 57 5.70 31.43 6.94
N GLU A 58 6.81 31.59 6.20
CA GLU A 58 7.81 32.67 6.33
C GLU A 58 8.80 32.57 5.14
N HIS A 59 8.82 33.57 4.26
CA HIS A 59 9.77 33.71 3.12
C HIS A 59 9.70 32.70 1.95
N HIS A 60 8.62 32.69 1.18
CA HIS A 60 8.70 32.25 -0.22
C HIS A 60 8.30 33.39 -1.17
N PRO A 61 9.21 33.91 -2.02
CA PRO A 61 8.83 34.87 -3.05
C PRO A 61 7.85 34.20 -4.02
N ALA A 62 6.83 34.96 -4.44
CA ALA A 62 5.68 34.58 -5.25
C ALA A 62 6.02 34.09 -6.68
N SER A 63 6.88 33.06 -6.81
CA SER A 63 7.26 32.41 -8.07
C SER A 63 7.14 30.89 -8.07
N ALA A 64 6.81 30.27 -6.94
CA ALA A 64 6.35 28.88 -6.92
C ALA A 64 4.83 28.90 -7.07
N LEU A 65 4.31 28.40 -8.19
CA LEU A 65 2.89 28.09 -8.38
C LEU A 65 2.31 27.57 -7.07
N SER A 66 1.33 28.28 -6.51
CA SER A 66 0.45 27.76 -5.47
C SER A 66 -0.32 26.59 -6.06
N LEU A 67 0.30 25.42 -6.16
CA LEU A 67 -0.40 24.17 -6.38
C LEU A 67 -1.23 23.99 -5.12
N ALA A 68 -2.52 24.33 -5.22
CA ALA A 68 -3.50 24.12 -4.17
C ALA A 68 -3.27 22.71 -3.61
N LEU A 69 -3.02 22.63 -2.30
CA LEU A 69 -2.85 21.34 -1.64
C LEU A 69 -4.09 20.50 -1.96
N PRO A 70 -3.94 19.24 -2.37
CA PRO A 70 -5.10 18.41 -2.67
C PRO A 70 -5.95 18.22 -1.41
N TYR A 71 -5.33 18.22 -0.22
CA TYR A 71 -6.02 18.21 1.07
C TYR A 71 -5.20 19.00 2.11
N PRO A 72 -5.81 19.56 3.17
CA PRO A 72 -5.09 20.33 4.18
C PRO A 72 -4.30 19.44 5.16
N THR A 73 -3.24 19.97 5.79
CA THR A 73 -2.48 19.26 6.84
C THR A 73 -3.34 18.84 8.01
N GLY A 74 -4.32 19.66 8.39
CA GLY A 74 -5.33 19.39 9.41
C GLY A 74 -6.60 18.72 8.88
N ALA A 75 -6.51 17.90 7.82
CA ALA A 75 -7.68 17.24 7.22
C ALA A 75 -8.52 16.40 8.20
N PHE A 76 -7.90 15.94 9.29
CA PHE A 76 -8.61 15.31 10.41
C PHE A 76 -8.16 15.91 11.75
N PRO A 77 -8.99 15.81 12.80
CA PRO A 77 -8.61 16.24 14.15
C PRO A 77 -7.44 15.42 14.71
N GLY A 78 -6.72 16.01 15.66
CA GLY A 78 -5.56 15.37 16.30
C GLY A 78 -4.38 15.12 15.37
N ALA A 79 -4.30 15.89 14.27
CA ALA A 79 -3.16 15.92 13.38
C ALA A 79 -1.88 16.25 14.15
N ARG A 80 -0.84 15.45 13.97
CA ARG A 80 0.48 15.66 14.58
C ARG A 80 1.60 15.12 13.70
N ASP A 81 2.77 15.70 13.91
CA ASP A 81 4.04 15.23 13.37
C ASP A 81 4.77 14.46 14.48
N VAL A 82 5.09 13.20 14.20
CA VAL A 82 5.80 12.31 15.13
C VAL A 82 7.25 12.23 14.69
N ASP A 83 8.13 12.88 15.44
CA ASP A 83 9.57 12.87 15.16
C ASP A 83 10.19 11.54 15.59
N THR A 84 10.92 10.90 14.67
CA THR A 84 11.54 9.59 14.90
C THR A 84 12.95 9.54 14.33
N ALA A 85 13.68 8.47 14.65
CA ALA A 85 14.99 8.19 14.05
C ALA A 85 14.93 7.93 12.52
N TYR A 86 13.73 7.76 11.94
CA TYR A 86 13.49 7.48 10.53
C TYR A 86 12.95 8.71 9.77
N GLY A 87 12.89 9.87 10.43
CA GLY A 87 12.20 11.07 9.94
C GLY A 87 10.86 11.28 10.63
N THR A 88 10.12 12.28 10.15
CA THR A 88 8.82 12.66 10.70
C THR A 88 7.70 11.82 10.08
N ILE A 89 6.79 11.30 10.90
CA ILE A 89 5.58 10.58 10.48
C ILE A 89 4.36 11.47 10.73
N ARG A 90 3.52 11.67 9.72
CA ARG A 90 2.21 12.33 9.89
C ARG A 90 1.19 11.34 10.43
N ALA A 91 0.56 11.69 11.55
CA ALA A 91 -0.52 10.91 12.16
C ALA A 91 -1.72 11.77 12.54
N TYR A 92 -2.89 11.15 12.58
CA TYR A 92 -4.17 11.74 12.99
C TYR A 92 -4.84 10.82 14.00
N GLU A 93 -5.47 11.39 15.02
CA GLU A 93 -6.13 10.60 16.06
C GLU A 93 -7.29 11.36 16.70
N TRP A 94 -8.50 10.79 16.64
CA TRP A 94 -9.69 11.43 17.19
C TRP A 94 -10.83 10.43 17.48
N GLY A 95 -11.90 10.94 18.07
CA GLY A 95 -13.04 10.15 18.56
C GLY A 95 -13.12 10.15 20.09
N PRO A 96 -14.13 9.48 20.68
CA PRO A 96 -14.35 9.45 22.12
C PRO A 96 -13.10 8.94 22.88
N GLY A 97 -12.79 9.53 24.04
CA GLY A 97 -11.61 9.14 24.85
C GLY A 97 -11.65 7.68 25.31
N GLU A 98 -12.84 7.22 25.71
CA GLU A 98 -13.12 5.84 26.13
C GLU A 98 -13.58 4.93 24.97
N GLY A 99 -13.56 5.44 23.73
CA GLY A 99 -13.97 4.66 22.56
C GLY A 99 -13.01 3.52 22.27
N GLU A 100 -13.55 2.38 21.79
CA GLU A 100 -12.70 1.28 21.32
C GLU A 100 -11.79 1.77 20.19
N LYS A 101 -10.52 1.36 20.24
CA LYS A 101 -9.47 1.91 19.39
C LYS A 101 -9.39 1.17 18.06
N VAL A 102 -9.27 1.90 16.96
CA VAL A 102 -9.12 1.36 15.60
C VAL A 102 -7.92 2.03 14.92
N LEU A 103 -6.92 1.24 14.54
CA LEU A 103 -5.79 1.68 13.72
C LEU A 103 -6.09 1.38 12.25
N LEU A 104 -6.06 2.41 11.40
CA LEU A 104 -6.21 2.27 9.95
C LEU A 104 -4.86 2.35 9.24
N VAL A 105 -4.58 1.37 8.38
CA VAL A 105 -3.35 1.29 7.57
C VAL A 105 -3.72 1.31 6.09
N HIS A 106 -3.25 2.33 5.38
CA HIS A 106 -3.60 2.57 3.99
C HIS A 106 -2.77 1.75 2.97
N GLY A 107 -3.18 1.83 1.70
CA GLY A 107 -2.53 1.13 0.58
C GLY A 107 -1.22 1.79 0.12
N ILE A 108 -0.64 1.27 -0.95
CA ILE A 108 0.71 1.66 -1.39
C ILE A 108 0.77 3.04 -2.07
N GLY A 109 -0.18 3.36 -2.96
CA GLY A 109 -0.16 4.58 -3.77
C GLY A 109 -0.79 5.81 -3.10
N THR A 110 -1.74 5.61 -2.19
CA THR A 110 -2.49 6.70 -1.54
C THR A 110 -1.97 7.00 -0.12
N PRO A 111 -2.03 8.24 0.38
CA PRO A 111 -1.85 8.54 1.80
C PRO A 111 -3.08 8.16 2.63
N CYS A 112 -2.99 8.34 3.95
CA CYS A 112 -4.02 7.95 4.91
C CYS A 112 -5.37 8.66 4.70
N ILE A 113 -5.37 9.82 4.04
CA ILE A 113 -6.56 10.60 3.66
C ILE A 113 -7.58 9.75 2.88
N ALA A 114 -7.13 8.77 2.10
CA ALA A 114 -7.99 7.88 1.32
C ALA A 114 -8.89 6.98 2.19
N LEU A 115 -8.56 6.78 3.47
CA LEU A 115 -9.41 6.06 4.42
C LEU A 115 -10.28 7.00 5.29
N GLY A 116 -10.37 8.28 4.93
CA GLY A 116 -11.03 9.31 5.72
C GLY A 116 -12.51 9.05 6.00
N ASP A 117 -13.27 8.61 4.99
CA ASP A 117 -14.69 8.30 5.16
C ASP A 117 -14.93 7.08 6.05
N MET A 118 -14.06 6.09 5.97
CA MET A 118 -14.06 4.94 6.87
C MET A 118 -13.76 5.38 8.32
N ALA A 119 -12.75 6.24 8.51
CA ALA A 119 -12.41 6.80 9.81
C ALA A 119 -13.57 7.59 10.43
N ARG A 120 -14.22 8.46 9.65
CA ARG A 120 -15.40 9.22 10.09
C ARG A 120 -16.54 8.30 10.48
N GLN A 121 -16.77 7.21 9.75
CA GLN A 121 -17.81 6.24 10.09
C GLN A 121 -17.52 5.51 11.42
N PHE A 122 -16.29 5.06 11.64
CA PHE A 122 -15.90 4.47 12.92
C PHE A 122 -16.13 5.46 14.08
N VAL A 123 -15.70 6.72 13.94
CA VAL A 123 -15.93 7.73 14.97
C VAL A 123 -17.41 8.00 15.22
N LYS A 124 -18.22 8.06 14.16
CA LYS A 124 -19.68 8.19 14.27
C LYS A 124 -20.32 7.03 15.04
N LYS A 125 -19.70 5.85 15.00
CA LYS A 125 -20.12 4.63 15.73
C LYS A 125 -19.52 4.52 17.15
N GLY A 126 -18.81 5.56 17.61
CA GLY A 126 -18.26 5.61 18.98
C GLY A 126 -16.84 5.07 19.13
N TYR A 127 -16.17 4.70 18.04
CA TYR A 127 -14.78 4.26 18.07
C TYR A 127 -13.83 5.45 18.12
N ARG A 128 -12.64 5.23 18.70
CA ARG A 128 -11.50 6.13 18.57
C ARG A 128 -10.61 5.65 17.44
N VAL A 129 -10.31 6.52 16.48
CA VAL A 129 -9.55 6.15 15.28
C VAL A 129 -8.18 6.79 15.31
N MET A 130 -7.18 6.03 14.85
CA MET A 130 -5.85 6.53 14.49
C MET A 130 -5.52 6.09 13.07
N LEU A 131 -4.98 7.01 12.29
CA LEU A 131 -4.49 6.75 10.94
C LEU A 131 -3.24 7.60 10.68
N PHE A 132 -2.35 7.12 9.83
CA PHE A 132 -1.04 7.73 9.62
C PHE A 132 -0.55 7.49 8.20
N ASP A 133 0.27 8.41 7.70
CA ASP A 133 0.90 8.26 6.40
C ASP A 133 2.10 7.29 6.51
N LEU A 134 2.08 6.20 5.74
CA LEU A 134 3.21 5.29 5.58
C LEU A 134 4.45 6.06 5.08
N PHE A 135 5.65 5.58 5.42
CA PHE A 135 6.90 6.26 5.02
C PHE A 135 6.95 6.57 3.51
N GLY A 136 7.27 7.81 3.17
CA GLY A 136 7.29 8.32 1.80
C GLY A 136 5.93 8.55 1.17
N ARG A 137 4.82 8.46 1.92
CA ARG A 137 3.48 8.82 1.44
C ARG A 137 3.00 10.08 2.15
N GLY A 138 2.13 10.83 1.49
CA GLY A 138 1.52 12.04 2.02
C GLY A 138 2.54 12.99 2.62
N TYR A 139 2.35 13.32 3.89
CA TYR A 139 3.21 14.22 4.65
C TYR A 139 4.33 13.53 5.45
N SER A 140 4.47 12.21 5.35
CA SER A 140 5.54 11.45 6.02
C SER A 140 6.84 11.46 5.21
N ASP A 141 7.96 11.54 5.93
CA ASP A 141 9.30 11.40 5.37
C ASP A 141 9.57 9.95 4.90
N SER A 142 10.65 9.72 4.15
CA SER A 142 11.07 8.39 3.71
C SER A 142 12.52 8.09 4.13
N PRO A 143 12.78 7.03 4.93
CA PRO A 143 14.13 6.56 5.23
C PRO A 143 14.70 5.83 4.01
N SER A 144 15.29 6.61 3.08
CA SER A 144 15.74 6.11 1.77
C SER A 144 16.96 5.21 1.81
N ASP A 145 17.65 5.13 2.96
CA ASP A 145 18.74 4.19 3.21
C ASP A 145 18.25 2.79 3.61
N LEU A 146 16.95 2.62 3.88
CA LEU A 146 16.36 1.36 4.34
C LEU A 146 15.46 0.70 3.29
N ILE A 147 15.41 -0.63 3.38
CA ILE A 147 14.45 -1.44 2.65
C ILE A 147 13.05 -1.21 3.26
N HIS A 148 12.06 -0.97 2.42
CA HIS A 148 10.68 -0.78 2.84
C HIS A 148 9.95 -2.14 2.92
N ASP A 149 10.33 -2.94 3.91
CA ASP A 149 9.76 -4.25 4.21
C ASP A 149 8.78 -4.21 5.40
N ASP A 150 8.23 -5.37 5.75
CA ASP A 150 7.32 -5.52 6.89
C ASP A 150 7.96 -5.15 8.24
N ARG A 151 9.27 -5.32 8.41
CA ARG A 151 10.00 -4.91 9.62
C ARG A 151 9.98 -3.39 9.77
N LEU A 152 10.28 -2.64 8.71
CA LEU A 152 10.24 -1.17 8.72
C LEU A 152 8.82 -0.67 9.01
N TYR A 153 7.82 -1.23 8.34
CA TYR A 153 6.43 -0.81 8.53
C TYR A 153 5.85 -1.22 9.89
N THR A 154 6.24 -2.38 10.43
CA THR A 154 5.94 -2.77 11.81
C THR A 154 6.53 -1.78 12.80
N THR A 155 7.78 -1.36 12.58
CA THR A 155 8.41 -0.30 13.38
C THR A 155 7.63 1.01 13.28
N GLN A 156 7.18 1.38 12.08
CA GLN A 156 6.37 2.57 11.88
C GLN A 156 5.05 2.53 12.66
N ILE A 157 4.33 1.40 12.61
CA ILE A 157 3.10 1.19 13.37
C ILE A 157 3.36 1.40 14.87
N LEU A 158 4.39 0.75 15.43
CA LEU A 158 4.71 0.86 16.85
C LEU A 158 5.06 2.30 17.27
N LEU A 159 5.81 3.03 16.45
CA LEU A 159 6.17 4.44 16.70
C LEU A 159 4.92 5.34 16.71
N VAL A 160 4.00 5.12 15.77
CA VAL A 160 2.75 5.88 15.69
C VAL A 160 1.85 5.57 16.90
N LEU A 161 1.70 4.30 17.28
CA LEU A 161 0.94 3.92 18.47
C LEU A 161 1.53 4.55 19.76
N ALA A 162 2.87 4.55 19.89
CA ALA A 162 3.57 5.14 21.03
C ALA A 162 3.48 6.67 21.10
N SER A 163 3.13 7.33 19.99
CA SER A 163 3.01 8.80 19.93
C SER A 163 1.71 9.33 20.55
N SER A 164 0.75 8.46 20.85
CA SER A 164 -0.53 8.86 21.41
C SER A 164 -0.40 9.24 22.89
N CYS A 165 -1.22 10.19 23.35
CA CYS A 165 -1.38 10.45 24.77
C CYS A 165 -2.21 9.37 25.49
N LEU A 166 -2.92 8.52 24.74
CA LEU A 166 -3.65 7.37 25.28
C LEU A 166 -2.84 6.10 25.11
N ALA A 167 -3.03 5.12 26.00
CA ALA A 167 -2.36 3.84 25.90
C ALA A 167 -2.92 3.00 24.75
N TRP A 168 -2.18 2.86 23.65
CA TRP A 168 -2.49 1.91 22.57
C TRP A 168 -1.81 0.55 22.74
N THR A 169 -1.01 0.40 23.79
CA THR A 169 -0.33 -0.84 24.17
C THR A 169 -1.08 -1.51 25.32
N GLY A 170 -1.07 -2.84 25.35
CA GLY A 170 -1.82 -3.64 26.31
C GLY A 170 -2.45 -4.87 25.66
N ILE A 171 -3.20 -5.66 26.44
CA ILE A 171 -3.90 -6.84 25.92
C ILE A 171 -5.16 -6.39 25.17
N SER A 172 -5.34 -6.87 23.94
CA SER A 172 -6.54 -6.61 23.13
C SER A 172 -6.88 -5.11 23.02
N ALA A 173 -5.83 -4.29 22.87
CA ALA A 173 -5.87 -2.85 23.02
C ALA A 173 -6.58 -2.12 21.86
N PHE A 174 -6.51 -2.65 20.64
CA PHE A 174 -7.11 -2.00 19.46
C PHE A 174 -7.46 -2.99 18.33
N HIS A 175 -8.38 -2.60 17.46
CA HIS A 175 -8.64 -3.23 16.18
C HIS A 175 -7.66 -2.70 15.13
N ILE A 176 -7.10 -3.57 14.29
CA ILE A 176 -6.32 -3.13 13.12
C ILE A 176 -7.11 -3.39 11.84
N VAL A 177 -7.20 -2.36 10.99
CA VAL A 177 -7.85 -2.43 9.68
C VAL A 177 -6.85 -2.00 8.62
N GLY A 178 -6.56 -2.90 7.67
CA GLY A 178 -5.57 -2.67 6.62
C GLY A 178 -6.17 -2.79 5.23
N TYR A 179 -5.91 -1.82 4.36
CA TYR A 179 -6.32 -1.83 2.95
C TYR A 179 -5.13 -2.11 2.02
N SER A 180 -5.28 -3.04 1.06
CA SER A 180 -4.25 -3.33 0.05
C SER A 180 -2.90 -3.69 0.71
N LEU A 181 -1.81 -2.99 0.40
CA LEU A 181 -0.54 -3.12 1.14
C LEU A 181 -0.74 -3.06 2.66
N GLY A 182 -1.55 -2.12 3.16
CA GLY A 182 -1.88 -2.00 4.58
C GLY A 182 -2.53 -3.27 5.15
N GLY A 183 -3.25 -4.04 4.33
CA GLY A 183 -3.79 -5.35 4.70
C GLY A 183 -2.69 -6.40 4.89
N GLY A 184 -1.73 -6.46 3.96
CA GLY A 184 -0.55 -7.33 4.11
C GLY A 184 0.30 -6.97 5.34
N LEU A 185 0.46 -5.68 5.60
CA LEU A 185 1.15 -5.17 6.78
C LEU A 185 0.39 -5.47 8.07
N ALA A 186 -0.94 -5.33 8.08
CA ALA A 186 -1.77 -5.68 9.23
C ALA A 186 -1.72 -7.18 9.53
N ALA A 187 -1.70 -8.04 8.51
CA ALA A 187 -1.50 -9.48 8.66
C ALA A 187 -0.11 -9.81 9.22
N SER A 188 0.95 -9.15 8.73
CA SER A 188 2.31 -9.33 9.27
C SER A 188 2.40 -8.88 10.72
N PHE A 189 1.88 -7.69 11.04
CA PHE A 189 1.81 -7.18 12.40
C PHE A 189 1.06 -8.15 13.32
N ALA A 190 -0.08 -8.68 12.88
CA ALA A 190 -0.87 -9.65 13.63
C ALA A 190 -0.15 -10.97 13.87
N ALA A 191 0.76 -11.41 12.99
CA ALA A 191 1.53 -12.63 13.17
C ALA A 191 2.55 -12.55 14.32
N HIS A 192 2.98 -11.33 14.68
CA HIS A 192 4.00 -11.09 15.71
C HIS A 192 3.47 -10.38 16.97
N HIS A 193 2.39 -9.61 16.85
CA HIS A 193 1.84 -8.76 17.91
C HIS A 193 0.38 -9.09 18.23
N THR A 194 0.00 -10.35 18.07
CA THR A 194 -1.39 -10.79 18.18
C THR A 194 -2.04 -10.45 19.53
N ASN A 195 -1.25 -10.38 20.60
CA ASN A 195 -1.69 -10.02 21.96
C ASN A 195 -2.22 -8.58 22.06
N LEU A 196 -1.76 -7.66 21.21
CA LEU A 196 -2.21 -6.27 21.21
C LEU A 196 -3.58 -6.10 20.53
N LEU A 197 -3.99 -7.06 19.71
CA LEU A 197 -5.08 -6.88 18.77
C LEU A 197 -6.40 -7.41 19.32
N ARG A 198 -7.46 -6.62 19.19
CA ARG A 198 -8.84 -7.04 19.46
C ARG A 198 -9.47 -7.71 18.25
N SER A 199 -9.21 -7.19 17.05
CA SER A 199 -9.55 -7.85 15.79
C SER A 199 -8.57 -7.44 14.69
N VAL A 200 -8.55 -8.22 13.60
CA VAL A 200 -7.85 -7.90 12.35
C VAL A 200 -8.89 -7.90 11.23
N THR A 201 -8.98 -6.79 10.50
CA THR A 201 -9.82 -6.67 9.31
C THR A 201 -8.96 -6.32 8.11
N LEU A 202 -9.00 -7.15 7.08
CA LEU A 202 -8.18 -7.02 5.88
C LEU A 202 -9.09 -6.70 4.70
N ILE A 203 -8.90 -5.54 4.07
CA ILE A 203 -9.72 -5.07 2.95
C ILE A 203 -8.89 -5.14 1.68
N CYS A 204 -9.34 -5.93 0.71
CA CYS A 204 -8.61 -6.24 -0.52
C CYS A 204 -7.09 -6.36 -0.29
N PRO A 205 -6.64 -7.23 0.62
CA PRO A 205 -5.28 -7.16 1.15
C PRO A 205 -4.20 -7.62 0.15
N GLY A 206 -2.98 -7.17 0.36
CA GLY A 206 -1.78 -7.83 -0.12
C GLY A 206 -1.43 -9.07 0.72
N GLY A 207 -0.49 -9.87 0.22
CA GLY A 207 0.08 -11.02 0.91
C GLY A 207 -0.02 -12.28 0.07
N LEU A 208 -1.24 -12.69 -0.28
CA LEU A 208 -1.49 -13.90 -1.08
C LEU A 208 -1.65 -13.58 -2.58
N VAL A 209 -1.37 -12.35 -3.02
CA VAL A 209 -1.42 -11.98 -4.44
C VAL A 209 -0.39 -12.81 -5.20
N ARG A 210 -0.84 -13.48 -6.26
CA ARG A 210 0.01 -14.33 -7.12
C ARG A 210 0.82 -13.46 -8.06
N ARG A 211 2.11 -13.78 -8.27
CA ARG A 211 2.97 -13.02 -9.20
C ARG A 211 2.54 -13.14 -10.67
N SER A 212 1.67 -14.09 -11.01
CA SER A 212 1.09 -14.24 -12.36
C SER A 212 0.32 -13.00 -12.79
N HIS A 213 -0.27 -12.26 -11.85
CA HIS A 213 -1.00 -11.01 -12.13
C HIS A 213 -0.07 -9.81 -12.36
N VAL A 214 1.24 -9.96 -12.14
CA VAL A 214 2.21 -8.90 -12.38
C VAL A 214 2.79 -9.05 -13.78
N SER A 215 2.51 -8.07 -14.65
CA SER A 215 3.01 -8.06 -16.03
C SER A 215 4.54 -8.19 -16.11
N PHE A 216 5.06 -8.77 -17.20
CA PHE A 216 6.51 -8.91 -17.39
C PHE A 216 7.25 -7.55 -17.35
N LYS A 217 6.63 -6.49 -17.89
CA LYS A 217 7.19 -5.12 -17.85
C LYS A 217 7.32 -4.62 -16.41
N SER A 218 6.28 -4.82 -15.60
CA SER A 218 6.28 -4.49 -14.18
C SER A 218 7.33 -5.32 -13.43
N ARG A 219 7.44 -6.63 -13.71
CA ARG A 219 8.48 -7.49 -13.13
C ARG A 219 9.89 -7.00 -13.45
N LEU A 220 10.13 -6.56 -14.68
CA LEU A 220 11.43 -6.01 -15.08
C LEU A 220 11.72 -4.69 -14.36
N LEU A 221 10.75 -3.79 -14.27
CA LEU A 221 10.90 -2.52 -13.58
C LEU A 221 11.19 -2.69 -12.07
N TYR A 222 10.51 -3.65 -11.44
CA TYR A 222 10.69 -3.96 -10.02
C TYR A 222 11.85 -4.92 -9.77
N SER A 223 12.56 -5.41 -10.79
CA SER A 223 13.73 -6.25 -10.58
C SER A 223 14.87 -5.46 -9.93
N GLU A 224 15.57 -6.09 -8.99
CA GLU A 224 16.76 -5.48 -8.38
C GLU A 224 17.98 -5.65 -9.27
N GLY A 225 18.70 -4.55 -9.50
CA GLY A 225 20.03 -4.61 -10.09
C GLY A 225 20.12 -4.84 -11.59
N ILE A 226 18.98 -4.95 -12.29
CA ILE A 226 18.96 -4.97 -13.76
C ILE A 226 19.02 -3.53 -14.31
N LEU A 227 18.25 -2.61 -13.72
CA LEU A 227 18.23 -1.21 -14.10
C LEU A 227 18.98 -0.36 -13.06
N PRO A 228 19.77 0.65 -13.50
CA PRO A 228 20.27 1.69 -12.60
C PRO A 228 19.14 2.33 -11.79
N LEU A 229 19.38 2.61 -10.50
CA LEU A 229 18.33 3.09 -9.58
C LEU A 229 17.62 4.37 -10.07
N TRP A 230 18.36 5.32 -10.64
CA TRP A 230 17.79 6.55 -11.20
C TRP A 230 16.83 6.27 -12.37
N LEU A 231 17.16 5.28 -13.21
CA LEU A 231 16.35 4.91 -14.37
C LEU A 231 15.10 4.15 -13.92
N ALA A 232 15.25 3.21 -12.98
CA ALA A 232 14.11 2.52 -12.38
C ALA A 232 13.15 3.50 -11.70
N ASN A 233 13.65 4.51 -10.98
CA ASN A 233 12.83 5.54 -10.36
C ASN A 233 12.16 6.45 -11.41
N MET A 234 12.86 6.83 -12.48
CA MET A 234 12.27 7.63 -13.57
C MET A 234 11.13 6.87 -14.26
N MET A 235 11.34 5.58 -14.57
CA MET A 235 10.32 4.72 -15.17
C MET A 235 9.15 4.47 -14.21
N GLY A 236 9.44 4.24 -12.92
CA GLY A 236 8.44 4.12 -11.87
C GLY A 236 7.58 5.37 -11.73
N ARG A 237 8.20 6.56 -11.75
CA ARG A 237 7.49 7.85 -11.77
C ARG A 237 6.51 7.94 -12.93
N ARG A 238 6.97 7.61 -14.15
CA ARG A 238 6.14 7.66 -15.36
C ARG A 238 5.01 6.61 -15.36
N GLN A 239 5.20 5.49 -14.67
CA GLN A 239 4.13 4.51 -14.46
C GLN A 239 3.10 5.01 -13.46
N LEU A 240 3.55 5.62 -12.36
CA LEU A 240 2.70 6.15 -11.28
C LEU A 240 1.92 7.40 -11.68
N GLU A 241 2.35 8.13 -12.72
CA GLU A 241 1.63 9.29 -13.23
C GLU A 241 0.19 8.92 -13.64
N PRO A 242 -0.83 9.47 -12.97
CA PRO A 242 -2.22 9.21 -13.31
C PRO A 242 -2.53 9.66 -14.74
N LYS A 243 -3.13 8.78 -15.54
CA LYS A 243 -3.52 9.06 -16.93
C LYS A 243 -5.02 8.82 -17.06
N PRO A 244 -5.79 9.79 -17.63
CA PRO A 244 -7.22 9.59 -17.87
C PRO A 244 -7.47 8.35 -18.73
N GLY A 245 -8.34 7.44 -18.25
CA GLY A 245 -8.73 6.24 -19.00
C GLY A 245 -7.66 5.15 -19.08
N ALA A 246 -6.53 5.27 -18.37
CA ALA A 246 -5.57 4.18 -18.20
C ALA A 246 -5.78 3.53 -16.83
N PRO A 247 -5.58 2.20 -16.70
CA PRO A 247 -5.55 1.55 -15.40
C PRO A 247 -4.51 2.22 -14.50
N SER A 248 -4.87 2.45 -13.23
CA SER A 248 -3.96 3.04 -12.24
C SER A 248 -2.72 2.16 -12.09
N ALA A 249 -1.56 2.75 -11.76
CA ALA A 249 -0.32 2.00 -11.55
C ALA A 249 -0.44 0.92 -10.47
N ASP A 250 -1.34 1.11 -9.51
CA ASP A 250 -1.65 0.15 -8.46
C ASP A 250 -2.42 -1.06 -9.01
N VAL A 251 -3.12 -0.92 -10.15
CA VAL A 251 -3.84 -1.97 -10.88
C VAL A 251 -2.99 -2.43 -12.07
N PRO A 252 -2.34 -3.61 -12.06
CA PRO A 252 -1.62 -4.09 -13.22
C PRO A 252 -2.53 -4.17 -14.45
N ASP A 253 -1.98 -3.81 -15.62
CA ASP A 253 -2.58 -4.13 -16.93
C ASP A 253 -2.95 -5.62 -16.91
N PRO A 254 -4.21 -6.00 -17.21
CA PRO A 254 -4.62 -7.39 -17.21
C PRO A 254 -3.81 -8.14 -18.27
N ALA A 255 -2.71 -8.77 -17.84
CA ALA A 255 -1.98 -9.72 -18.64
C ALA A 255 -2.83 -10.99 -18.73
N GLY A 256 -3.78 -11.03 -19.66
CA GLY A 256 -4.49 -12.26 -20.03
C GLY A 256 -5.85 -12.51 -19.35
N ALA A 257 -6.49 -11.53 -18.70
CA ALA A 257 -7.88 -11.65 -18.24
C ALA A 257 -8.90 -11.19 -19.30
N LEU A 258 -8.56 -11.36 -20.58
CA LEU A 258 -9.49 -11.30 -21.71
C LEU A 258 -9.67 -12.72 -22.26
N ASP A 259 -10.07 -13.65 -21.39
CA ASP A 259 -10.96 -14.72 -21.86
C ASP A 259 -12.36 -14.29 -21.47
N GLU A 260 -13.23 -14.32 -22.47
CA GLU A 260 -14.62 -13.88 -22.48
C GLU A 260 -15.39 -14.37 -21.23
N ILE A 261 -15.48 -13.53 -20.20
CA ILE A 261 -16.56 -13.64 -19.22
C ILE A 261 -17.68 -12.71 -19.69
N ASP A 262 -18.49 -13.26 -20.60
CA ASP A 262 -19.92 -12.99 -20.72
C ASP A 262 -20.32 -11.51 -20.85
N GLY A 263 -20.06 -10.91 -22.01
CA GLY A 263 -20.91 -9.89 -22.68
C GLY A 263 -21.35 -8.63 -21.91
N ARG A 264 -20.86 -8.39 -20.69
CA ARG A 264 -21.14 -7.21 -19.88
C ARG A 264 -19.84 -6.45 -19.78
N GLU A 265 -19.75 -5.32 -20.47
CA GLU A 265 -18.74 -4.31 -20.20
C GLU A 265 -18.73 -4.04 -18.69
N ALA A 266 -17.77 -4.62 -17.98
CA ALA A 266 -17.54 -4.31 -16.59
C ALA A 266 -17.01 -2.88 -16.60
N GLN A 267 -17.88 -1.91 -16.31
CA GLN A 267 -17.49 -0.55 -15.97
C GLN A 267 -16.61 -0.63 -14.71
N SER A 268 -15.31 -0.90 -14.89
CA SER A 268 -14.31 -0.75 -13.85
C SER A 268 -14.22 0.74 -13.54
N VAL A 269 -14.49 1.11 -12.29
CA VAL A 269 -14.34 2.49 -11.83
C VAL A 269 -12.90 2.91 -12.10
N ASP A 270 -12.69 4.03 -12.79
CA ASP A 270 -11.35 4.60 -12.95
C ASP A 270 -10.84 4.99 -11.57
N PHE A 271 -9.90 4.21 -11.03
CA PHE A 271 -9.35 4.39 -9.70
C PHE A 271 -8.78 5.80 -9.49
N ASN A 272 -8.25 6.44 -10.55
CA ASN A 272 -7.72 7.79 -10.46
C ASN A 272 -8.81 8.85 -10.31
N GLN A 273 -10.05 8.57 -10.72
CA GLN A 273 -11.20 9.47 -10.62
C GLN A 273 -12.00 9.28 -9.33
N VAL A 274 -11.62 8.32 -8.48
CA VAL A 274 -12.32 8.07 -7.22
C VAL A 274 -12.13 9.30 -6.32
N PRO A 275 -13.22 9.91 -5.82
CA PRO A 275 -13.12 11.04 -4.90
C PRO A 275 -12.57 10.56 -3.54
N ILE A 276 -11.69 11.34 -2.93
CA ILE A 276 -11.14 11.04 -1.60
C ILE A 276 -12.21 11.14 -0.50
N CYS A 277 -13.21 12.00 -0.71
CA CYS A 277 -14.38 12.15 0.15
C CYS A 277 -15.62 11.87 -0.71
N ALA A 278 -16.34 10.78 -0.43
CA ALA A 278 -17.50 10.36 -1.22
C ALA A 278 -18.66 11.38 -1.19
N GLU A 279 -18.74 12.20 -0.15
CA GLU A 279 -19.74 13.28 -0.04
C GLU A 279 -19.34 14.58 -0.75
N ASP A 280 -18.08 14.72 -1.14
CA ASP A 280 -17.57 15.89 -1.85
C ASP A 280 -16.99 15.45 -3.20
N ALA A 281 -17.88 15.24 -4.17
CA ALA A 281 -17.50 14.89 -5.53
C ALA A 281 -16.74 16.00 -6.26
N SER A 282 -16.74 17.24 -5.75
CA SER A 282 -15.93 18.35 -6.25
C SER A 282 -14.53 18.42 -5.61
N GLY A 283 -14.30 17.60 -4.59
CA GLY A 283 -13.03 17.52 -3.88
C GLY A 283 -11.93 16.81 -4.68
N PRO A 284 -10.74 16.66 -4.09
CA PRO A 284 -9.62 15.96 -4.72
C PRO A 284 -9.97 14.51 -5.03
N THR A 285 -9.52 14.05 -6.20
CA THR A 285 -9.53 12.63 -6.55
C THR A 285 -8.27 11.93 -6.06
N VAL A 286 -8.28 10.59 -6.07
CA VAL A 286 -7.08 9.79 -5.86
C VAL A 286 -5.95 10.18 -6.83
N GLY A 287 -6.28 10.42 -8.11
CA GLY A 287 -5.34 10.87 -9.11
C GLY A 287 -4.69 12.22 -8.77
N ASP A 288 -5.47 13.18 -8.27
CA ASP A 288 -4.94 14.49 -7.85
C ASP A 288 -3.94 14.34 -6.70
N VAL A 289 -4.26 13.50 -5.73
CA VAL A 289 -3.37 13.22 -4.59
C VAL A 289 -2.09 12.52 -5.04
N VAL A 290 -2.18 11.51 -5.91
CA VAL A 290 -1.00 10.81 -6.45
C VAL A 290 -0.13 11.77 -7.26
N LYS A 291 -0.73 12.58 -8.14
CA LYS A 291 -0.03 13.60 -8.92
C LYS A 291 0.69 14.61 -8.03
N TRP A 292 0.04 15.04 -6.95
CA TRP A 292 0.66 15.92 -5.96
C TRP A 292 1.83 15.24 -5.24
N GLN A 293 1.71 13.98 -4.80
CA GLN A 293 2.81 13.23 -4.17
C GLN A 293 4.01 13.10 -5.11
N LEU A 294 3.79 12.82 -6.39
CA LEU A 294 4.86 12.75 -7.38
C LEU A 294 5.63 14.08 -7.47
N SER A 295 4.94 15.21 -7.36
CA SER A 295 5.56 16.53 -7.47
C SER A 295 6.17 17.05 -6.17
N ASN A 296 5.64 16.65 -5.00
CA ASN A 296 5.95 17.28 -3.71
C ASN A 296 6.52 16.31 -2.66
N ASN A 297 6.60 15.01 -2.93
CA ASN A 297 7.22 14.04 -2.03
C ASN A 297 8.27 13.23 -2.81
N GLU A 298 9.52 13.69 -2.74
CA GLU A 298 10.66 13.02 -3.39
C GLU A 298 10.85 11.56 -2.90
N GLY A 299 10.39 11.26 -1.68
CA GLY A 299 10.42 9.92 -1.09
C GLY A 299 9.36 8.98 -1.65
N PHE A 300 8.34 9.48 -2.36
CA PHE A 300 7.22 8.68 -2.83
C PHE A 300 7.64 7.58 -3.80
N VAL A 301 8.29 7.93 -4.90
CA VAL A 301 8.67 6.93 -5.91
C VAL A 301 9.67 5.89 -5.37
N PRO A 302 10.78 6.27 -4.71
CA PRO A 302 11.73 5.28 -4.19
C PRO A 302 11.13 4.35 -3.12
N SER A 303 10.31 4.89 -2.21
CA SER A 303 9.65 4.09 -1.17
C SER A 303 8.58 3.16 -1.75
N TYR A 304 7.83 3.61 -2.74
CA TYR A 304 6.86 2.79 -3.49
C TYR A 304 7.57 1.62 -4.16
N MET A 305 8.63 1.92 -4.92
CA MET A 305 9.43 0.92 -5.63
C MET A 305 10.04 -0.11 -4.68
N SER A 306 10.52 0.33 -3.52
CA SER A 306 11.03 -0.57 -2.47
C SER A 306 9.90 -1.43 -1.86
N ALA A 307 8.75 -0.84 -1.56
CA ALA A 307 7.61 -1.56 -0.99
C ALA A 307 7.05 -2.64 -1.93
N ILE A 308 6.96 -2.37 -3.24
CA ILE A 308 6.55 -3.38 -4.23
C ILE A 308 7.49 -4.60 -4.21
N ARG A 309 8.78 -4.39 -3.98
CA ARG A 309 9.79 -5.45 -4.00
C ARG A 309 9.84 -6.27 -2.72
N HIS A 310 9.71 -5.60 -1.57
CA HIS A 310 10.11 -6.19 -0.29
C HIS A 310 8.98 -6.26 0.74
N ALA A 311 7.91 -5.51 0.58
CA ALA A 311 6.78 -5.57 1.49
C ALA A 311 5.93 -6.84 1.23
N PRO A 312 5.09 -7.27 2.19
CA PRO A 312 4.37 -8.54 2.11
C PRO A 312 3.13 -8.43 1.19
N ILE A 313 3.36 -8.20 -0.11
CA ILE A 313 2.31 -8.06 -1.13
C ILE A 313 2.10 -9.37 -1.88
N TYR A 314 3.17 -10.08 -2.23
CA TYR A 314 3.11 -11.25 -3.12
C TYR A 314 3.57 -12.53 -2.42
N GLU A 315 2.90 -13.65 -2.74
CA GLU A 315 3.32 -15.03 -2.47
C GLU A 315 3.76 -15.32 -1.01
N GLN A 316 3.04 -14.78 -0.04
CA GLN A 316 3.34 -14.96 1.38
C GLN A 316 2.76 -16.26 2.00
N HIS A 317 2.26 -17.19 1.16
CA HIS A 317 1.59 -18.42 1.59
C HIS A 317 2.39 -19.25 2.59
N GLU A 318 3.71 -19.39 2.37
CA GLU A 318 4.62 -20.15 3.24
C GLU A 318 5.34 -19.28 4.28
N GLY A 319 5.19 -17.96 4.20
CA GLY A 319 5.84 -16.99 5.06
C GLY A 319 4.95 -16.54 6.21
N VAL A 320 4.71 -15.22 6.28
CA VAL A 320 4.02 -14.60 7.42
C VAL A 320 2.58 -15.08 7.60
N TRP A 321 1.89 -15.49 6.53
CA TRP A 321 0.53 -16.02 6.62
C TRP A 321 0.47 -17.40 7.29
N LYS A 322 1.49 -18.23 7.10
CA LYS A 322 1.63 -19.51 7.81
C LYS A 322 1.89 -19.30 9.29
N LEU A 323 2.67 -18.27 9.65
CA LEU A 323 2.86 -17.87 11.04
C LEU A 323 1.55 -17.36 11.66
N LEU A 324 0.81 -16.50 10.95
CA LEU A 324 -0.50 -16.02 11.38
C LEU A 324 -1.46 -17.20 11.61
N SER A 325 -1.50 -18.18 10.69
CA SER A 325 -2.28 -19.41 10.85
C SER A 325 -2.02 -20.11 12.19
N ARG A 326 -0.75 -20.24 12.59
CA ARG A 326 -0.37 -20.83 13.89
C ARG A 326 -0.87 -19.99 15.07
N GLN A 327 -0.74 -18.66 14.99
CA GLN A 327 -1.21 -17.74 16.04
C GLN A 327 -2.74 -17.80 16.22
N LEU A 328 -3.48 -17.89 15.12
CA LEU A 328 -4.94 -18.01 15.12
C LEU A 328 -5.38 -19.37 15.66
N LEU A 329 -4.73 -20.46 15.23
CA LEU A 329 -5.02 -21.81 15.72
C LEU A 329 -4.77 -21.94 17.23
N ALA A 330 -3.67 -21.37 17.72
CA ALA A 330 -3.36 -21.38 19.15
C ALA A 330 -4.48 -20.75 19.99
N ARG A 331 -5.03 -19.62 19.54
CA ARG A 331 -6.14 -18.92 20.19
C ARG A 331 -7.48 -19.64 20.09
N ARG A 332 -7.71 -20.40 19.00
CA ARG A 332 -8.87 -21.28 18.91
C ARG A 332 -8.81 -22.44 19.91
N ARG A 333 -7.61 -22.97 20.18
CA ARG A 333 -7.39 -24.09 21.10
C ARG A 333 -7.37 -23.65 22.57
N ASP A 334 -6.79 -22.50 22.88
CA ASP A 334 -6.60 -22.03 24.26
C ASP A 334 -7.06 -20.58 24.43
N LYS A 335 -8.39 -20.39 24.36
CA LYS A 335 -9.06 -19.08 24.46
C LYS A 335 -8.82 -18.38 25.81
N MET A 336 -8.60 -19.14 26.88
CA MET A 336 -8.51 -18.60 28.25
C MET A 336 -7.10 -18.14 28.62
N ARG A 337 -6.06 -18.66 27.95
CA ARG A 337 -4.66 -18.41 28.34
C ARG A 337 -3.91 -17.46 27.40
N LEU A 338 -4.35 -17.34 26.14
CA LEU A 338 -3.67 -16.50 25.15
C LEU A 338 -4.44 -15.19 24.89
N PRO A 339 -3.86 -14.02 25.23
CA PRO A 339 -4.49 -12.73 25.00
C PRO A 339 -4.55 -12.33 23.52
N GLY A 340 -5.50 -11.45 23.18
CA GLY A 340 -5.67 -10.87 21.84
C GLY A 340 -6.30 -11.82 20.81
N LEU A 341 -6.97 -11.24 19.81
CA LEU A 341 -7.77 -11.92 18.77
C LEU A 341 -8.65 -13.05 19.33
N PRO A 342 -9.66 -12.70 20.17
CA PRO A 342 -10.60 -13.68 20.68
C PRO A 342 -11.24 -14.47 19.53
N GLY A 343 -11.37 -15.78 19.72
CA GLY A 343 -11.87 -16.69 18.69
C GLY A 343 -10.85 -17.07 17.61
N GLY A 344 -9.66 -16.46 17.57
CA GLY A 344 -8.60 -16.80 16.63
C GLY A 344 -9.08 -16.71 15.17
N LYS A 345 -9.78 -15.63 14.82
CA LYS A 345 -10.30 -15.36 13.47
C LYS A 345 -9.86 -13.98 12.98
N ILE A 346 -9.83 -13.83 11.67
CA ILE A 346 -9.69 -12.53 11.00
C ILE A 346 -10.90 -12.27 10.11
N CYS A 347 -11.22 -11.00 9.87
CA CYS A 347 -12.22 -10.59 8.89
C CYS A 347 -11.53 -10.24 7.57
N LEU A 348 -12.00 -10.82 6.47
CA LEU A 348 -11.52 -10.56 5.11
C LEU A 348 -12.64 -9.92 4.30
N ILE A 349 -12.48 -8.66 3.92
CA ILE A 349 -13.42 -7.91 3.08
C ILE A 349 -12.84 -7.85 1.67
N LEU A 350 -13.50 -8.49 0.71
CA LEU A 350 -13.09 -8.56 -0.69
C LEU A 350 -14.08 -7.82 -1.58
N ALA A 351 -13.59 -7.21 -2.67
CA ALA A 351 -14.46 -6.67 -3.70
C ALA A 351 -14.85 -7.75 -4.71
N ASP A 352 -16.06 -7.67 -5.26
CA ASP A 352 -16.56 -8.65 -6.23
C ASP A 352 -15.87 -8.58 -7.61
N ARG A 353 -15.31 -7.41 -7.97
CA ARG A 353 -14.68 -7.12 -9.27
C ARG A 353 -13.26 -6.56 -9.12
N ASP A 354 -12.54 -6.92 -8.07
CA ASP A 354 -11.15 -6.49 -7.88
C ASP A 354 -10.21 -7.22 -8.86
N PRO A 355 -9.52 -6.50 -9.77
CA PRO A 355 -8.62 -7.11 -10.74
C PRO A 355 -7.26 -7.49 -10.15
N ILE A 356 -6.91 -6.98 -8.98
CA ILE A 356 -5.61 -7.23 -8.30
C ILE A 356 -5.77 -8.36 -7.29
N VAL A 357 -6.77 -8.22 -6.44
CA VAL A 357 -7.10 -9.13 -5.35
C VAL A 357 -8.28 -9.96 -5.80
N VAL A 358 -8.01 -10.88 -6.73
CA VAL A 358 -9.04 -11.73 -7.34
C VAL A 358 -9.74 -12.52 -6.24
N LYS A 359 -11.01 -12.18 -6.01
CA LYS A 359 -11.81 -12.67 -4.87
C LYS A 359 -11.76 -14.19 -4.74
N ASP A 360 -12.01 -14.93 -5.81
CA ASP A 360 -12.11 -16.39 -5.74
C ASP A 360 -10.75 -17.06 -5.44
N GLU A 361 -9.65 -16.51 -5.97
CA GLU A 361 -8.30 -16.96 -5.62
C GLU A 361 -7.98 -16.65 -4.16
N TRP A 362 -8.33 -15.46 -3.69
CA TRP A 362 -8.10 -15.05 -2.31
C TRP A 362 -8.88 -15.87 -1.29
N ILE A 363 -10.12 -16.22 -1.61
CA ILE A 363 -10.93 -17.13 -0.79
C ILE A 363 -10.26 -18.51 -0.74
N ALA A 364 -9.85 -19.06 -1.88
CA ALA A 364 -9.20 -20.37 -1.95
C ALA A 364 -7.86 -20.40 -1.18
N ASP A 365 -7.00 -19.41 -1.42
CA ASP A 365 -5.67 -19.33 -0.84
C ASP A 365 -5.73 -19.03 0.67
N SER A 366 -6.63 -18.15 1.12
CA SER A 366 -6.82 -17.89 2.55
C SER A 366 -7.33 -19.12 3.31
N PHE A 367 -8.25 -19.89 2.71
CA PHE A 367 -8.69 -21.17 3.29
C PHE A 367 -7.58 -22.21 3.32
N ALA A 368 -6.75 -22.29 2.27
CA ALA A 368 -5.63 -23.23 2.23
C ALA A 368 -4.59 -22.94 3.32
N VAL A 369 -4.30 -21.66 3.58
CA VAL A 369 -3.24 -21.25 4.52
C VAL A 369 -3.74 -21.14 5.96
N LEU A 370 -4.90 -20.50 6.18
CA LEU A 370 -5.41 -20.20 7.53
C LEU A 370 -6.43 -21.23 8.04
N GLY A 371 -7.10 -21.93 7.13
CA GLY A 371 -8.26 -22.78 7.42
C GLY A 371 -9.58 -21.99 7.45
N ARG A 372 -10.68 -22.66 7.08
CA ARG A 372 -12.03 -22.05 6.99
C ARG A 372 -12.50 -21.44 8.32
N ASP A 373 -12.17 -22.08 9.43
CA ASP A 373 -12.56 -21.60 10.76
C ASP A 373 -11.78 -20.37 11.23
N ALA A 374 -10.77 -19.94 10.48
CA ALA A 374 -9.91 -18.80 10.82
C ALA A 374 -10.29 -17.50 10.10
N VAL A 375 -11.23 -17.54 9.15
CA VAL A 375 -11.53 -16.40 8.27
C VAL A 375 -13.04 -16.17 8.18
N ASP A 376 -13.51 -14.98 8.54
CA ASP A 376 -14.85 -14.46 8.20
C ASP A 376 -14.72 -13.68 6.89
N ILE A 377 -15.35 -14.17 5.82
CA ILE A 377 -15.27 -13.56 4.49
C ILE A 377 -16.53 -12.74 4.23
N ARG A 378 -16.33 -11.46 3.88
CA ARG A 378 -17.36 -10.52 3.47
C ARG A 378 -17.05 -10.01 2.07
N VAL A 379 -18.03 -10.04 1.18
CA VAL A 379 -17.86 -9.57 -0.20
C VAL A 379 -18.69 -8.30 -0.39
N VAL A 380 -18.05 -7.24 -0.88
CA VAL A 380 -18.67 -5.94 -1.17
C VAL A 380 -18.65 -5.70 -2.67
N LYS A 381 -19.72 -5.11 -3.22
CA LYS A 381 -19.76 -4.77 -4.65
C LYS A 381 -18.81 -3.60 -4.96
N GLY A 382 -17.90 -3.78 -5.92
CA GLY A 382 -16.93 -2.76 -6.37
C GLY A 382 -15.61 -3.38 -6.84
N GLY A 383 -14.64 -2.54 -7.17
CA GLY A 383 -13.27 -2.95 -7.50
C GLY A 383 -12.30 -2.75 -6.33
N HIS A 384 -11.01 -2.58 -6.62
CA HIS A 384 -9.99 -2.38 -5.57
C HIS A 384 -10.28 -1.12 -4.72
N GLU A 385 -10.97 -0.13 -5.28
CA GLU A 385 -11.30 1.15 -4.66
C GLU A 385 -12.31 1.10 -3.50
N ILE A 386 -12.90 -0.05 -3.16
CA ILE A 386 -14.00 -0.13 -2.19
C ILE A 386 -13.65 0.46 -0.80
N ALA A 387 -12.39 0.38 -0.37
CA ALA A 387 -11.96 0.97 0.89
C ALA A 387 -12.05 2.51 0.90
N ILE A 388 -11.96 3.11 -0.29
CA ILE A 388 -11.98 4.56 -0.51
C ILE A 388 -13.41 5.00 -0.83
N SER A 389 -13.96 4.52 -1.95
CA SER A 389 -15.28 4.93 -2.46
C SER A 389 -16.44 4.50 -1.56
N LYS A 390 -16.27 3.42 -0.80
CA LYS A 390 -17.28 2.83 0.08
C LYS A 390 -16.81 2.68 1.52
N GLY A 391 -15.90 3.55 1.97
CA GLY A 391 -15.31 3.49 3.31
C GLY A 391 -16.33 3.34 4.44
N ARG A 392 -17.52 3.96 4.32
CA ARG A 392 -18.60 3.82 5.31
C ARG A 392 -19.24 2.44 5.36
N GLU A 393 -19.59 1.89 4.19
CA GLU A 393 -20.14 0.54 4.05
C GLU A 393 -19.13 -0.49 4.59
N VAL A 394 -17.86 -0.33 4.23
CA VAL A 394 -16.78 -1.21 4.68
C VAL A 394 -16.56 -1.14 6.20
N ALA A 395 -16.63 0.06 6.80
CA ALA A 395 -16.58 0.21 8.26
C ALA A 395 -17.75 -0.50 8.95
N ASP A 396 -18.98 -0.36 8.43
CA ASP A 396 -20.15 -1.03 8.99
C ASP A 396 -20.03 -2.57 8.90
N VAL A 397 -19.51 -3.10 7.78
CA VAL A 397 -19.20 -4.53 7.61
C VAL A 397 -18.14 -5.00 8.61
N ALA A 398 -17.09 -4.21 8.84
CA ALA A 398 -16.05 -4.53 9.81
C ALA A 398 -16.62 -4.62 11.24
N ILE A 399 -17.41 -3.63 11.66
CA ILE A 399 -18.07 -3.60 12.98
C ILE A 399 -19.00 -4.81 13.16
N ALA A 400 -19.76 -5.15 12.13
CA ALA A 400 -20.63 -6.34 12.15
C ALA A 400 -19.84 -7.64 12.32
N ALA A 401 -18.62 -7.74 11.79
CA ALA A 401 -17.76 -8.91 12.00
C ALA A 401 -17.20 -8.98 13.44
N TRP A 402 -16.94 -7.84 14.08
CA TRP A 402 -16.39 -7.81 15.45
C TRP A 402 -17.44 -8.19 16.51
N THR A 403 -18.69 -7.76 16.31
CA THR A 403 -19.79 -8.00 17.26
C THR A 403 -20.21 -9.47 17.32
N VAL A 404 -20.10 -10.22 16.22
CA VAL A 404 -20.42 -11.66 16.17
C VAL A 404 -19.42 -12.54 16.93
N THR A 405 -18.24 -12.01 17.29
CA THR A 405 -17.18 -12.80 17.98
C THR A 405 -17.28 -12.81 19.51
N VAL A 406 -18.33 -12.20 20.09
CA VAL A 406 -18.48 -12.03 21.56
C VAL A 406 -19.39 -13.10 22.22
N ASP A 407 -20.05 -13.96 21.43
CA ASP A 407 -20.79 -15.14 21.93
C ASP A 407 -19.92 -16.41 21.85
#